data_AF-A0A418RUD1-F1
#
_entry.id   AF-A0A418RUD1-F1
#
_cell.length_a   1.000
_cell.length_b   1.000
_cell.length_c   1.000
_cell.angle_alpha   90.00
_cell.angle_beta   90.00
_cell.angle_gamma   90.00
#
_symmetry.space_group_name_H-M   'P 1'
#
loop_
_entity.id
_entity.type
_entity.pdbx_description
1 polymer ?
#
loop_
_entity_poly.entity_id
_entity_poly.type
_entity_poly.pdbx_seq_one_letter_code
_entity_poly.pdbx_strand_id
1 'polypeptide(L)'
;MIFSGASFAGSTDLTLIHSGDIHGHLTPRHNVRSDTTGRMEGGLARMATVIEHIRKANPGKTLYFNTGDTLQGSAEAMFTRGQALIEVMNLLKPDFDEPGNWDYLYGSERFLETFVGSPGKPSLAWLFSFIKLLLIEQL
;
A
#
# COMPACT_ATOMS: atom_id res chain seq x y z
N MET A 1 -7.50 -34.26 -14.73
CA MET A 1 -6.47 -33.56 -13.95
C MET A 1 -6.77 -33.77 -12.48
N ILE A 2 -5.89 -34.43 -11.75
CA ILE A 2 -6.00 -34.59 -10.29
C ILE A 2 -5.10 -33.51 -9.70
N PHE A 3 -5.68 -32.51 -9.03
CA PHE A 3 -4.89 -31.63 -8.16
C PHE A 3 -4.58 -32.42 -6.89
N SER A 4 -3.35 -32.91 -6.77
CA SER A 4 -2.84 -33.42 -5.50
C SER A 4 -2.64 -32.21 -4.57
N GLY A 5 -3.55 -32.05 -3.62
CA GLY A 5 -3.40 -31.07 -2.55
C GLY A 5 -2.25 -31.50 -1.65
N ALA A 6 -1.14 -30.78 -1.71
CA ALA A 6 -0.08 -30.92 -0.72
C ALA A 6 -0.67 -30.57 0.65
N SER A 7 -0.78 -31.56 1.54
CA SER A 7 -1.11 -31.31 2.94
C SER A 7 0.09 -30.63 3.59
N PHE A 8 -0.04 -29.34 3.91
CA PHE A 8 0.93 -28.67 4.79
C PHE A 8 0.74 -29.21 6.22
N ALA A 9 1.51 -30.25 6.56
CA ALA A 9 1.65 -30.74 7.92
C ALA A 9 2.64 -29.83 8.67
N GLY A 10 2.10 -28.81 9.34
CA GLY A 10 2.83 -27.89 10.22
C GLY A 10 2.12 -26.54 10.36
N SER A 11 1.96 -26.03 11.58
CA SER A 11 1.49 -24.66 11.78
C SER A 11 2.56 -23.70 11.24
N THR A 12 2.26 -23.02 10.14
CA THR A 12 3.12 -21.97 9.61
C THR A 12 2.57 -20.64 10.04
N ASP A 13 3.26 -19.96 10.95
CA ASP A 13 2.89 -18.60 11.33
C ASP A 13 3.15 -17.65 10.17
N LEU A 14 2.13 -16.90 9.78
CA LEU A 14 2.19 -15.85 8.77
C LEU A 14 1.81 -14.52 9.44
N THR A 15 2.65 -13.50 9.30
CA THR A 15 2.37 -12.17 9.83
C THR A 15 1.75 -11.29 8.75
N LEU A 16 0.54 -10.80 9.02
CA LEU A 16 -0.14 -9.85 8.15
C LEU A 16 0.14 -8.43 8.66
N ILE A 17 0.64 -7.58 7.77
CA ILE A 17 0.83 -6.15 7.98
C ILE A 17 -0.24 -5.46 7.14
N HIS A 18 -0.99 -4.53 7.73
CA HIS A 18 -2.02 -3.78 7.04
C HIS A 18 -1.84 -2.28 7.30
N SER A 19 -1.97 -1.50 6.23
CA SER A 19 -2.23 -0.06 6.26
C SER A 19 -3.41 0.25 5.35
N GLY A 20 -4.00 1.42 5.55
CA GLY A 20 -5.09 1.98 4.76
C GLY A 20 -5.39 3.38 5.29
N ASP A 21 -6.23 4.13 4.58
CA ASP A 21 -6.71 5.45 5.01
C ASP A 21 -5.54 6.38 5.40
N ILE A 22 -4.42 6.26 4.69
CA ILE A 22 -3.22 7.07 4.93
C ILE A 22 -3.56 8.53 4.73
N HIS A 23 -4.45 8.83 3.79
CA HIS A 23 -4.97 10.15 3.52
C HIS A 23 -3.86 11.21 3.40
N GLY A 24 -2.82 10.90 2.62
CA GLY A 24 -1.73 11.82 2.36
C GLY A 24 -0.83 12.15 3.57
N HIS A 25 -0.99 11.48 4.72
CA HIS A 25 -0.19 11.74 5.93
C HIS A 25 1.26 11.24 5.81
N LEU A 26 2.06 11.96 5.02
CA LEU A 26 3.51 11.73 4.87
C LEU A 26 4.24 11.92 6.20
N THR A 27 3.94 13.02 6.88
CA THR A 27 4.57 13.40 8.16
C THR A 27 3.66 13.07 9.35
N PRO A 28 4.22 12.92 10.56
CA PRO A 28 3.42 12.83 11.77
C PRO A 28 2.48 14.04 11.93
N ARG A 29 1.36 13.83 12.63
CA ARG A 29 0.37 14.87 12.93
C ARG A 29 -0.11 14.76 14.38
N HIS A 30 -0.69 15.84 14.90
CA HIS A 30 -1.32 15.81 16.21
C HIS A 30 -2.43 14.75 16.24
N ASN A 31 -2.35 13.82 17.20
CA ASN A 31 -3.43 12.89 17.45
C ASN A 31 -4.60 13.65 18.12
N VAL A 32 -5.71 13.78 17.39
CA VAL A 32 -6.90 14.52 17.85
C VAL A 32 -7.99 13.60 18.41
N ARG A 33 -7.67 12.33 18.65
CA ARG A 33 -8.59 11.38 19.29
C ARG A 33 -8.79 11.80 20.75
N SER A 34 -10.04 11.70 21.21
CA SER A 34 -10.50 12.23 22.51
C SER A 34 -9.80 11.65 23.73
N ASP A 35 -9.22 10.46 23.61
CA ASP A 35 -8.49 9.75 24.67
C ASP A 35 -6.96 9.92 24.58
N THR A 36 -6.48 10.95 23.86
CA THR A 36 -5.05 11.17 23.63
C THR A 36 -4.59 12.56 24.07
N THR A 37 -3.28 12.72 24.21
CA THR A 37 -2.66 13.96 24.71
C THR A 37 -2.27 14.95 23.60
N GLY A 38 -2.76 14.76 22.36
CA GLY A 38 -2.40 15.66 21.26
C GLY A 38 -0.98 15.49 20.73
N ARG A 39 -0.28 14.39 21.06
CA ARG A 39 1.10 14.16 20.60
C ARG A 39 1.16 13.95 19.08
N MET A 40 2.33 14.21 18.51
CA MET A 40 2.61 13.90 17.12
C MET A 40 2.74 12.39 16.94
N GLU A 41 1.90 11.82 16.09
CA GLU A 41 1.84 10.39 15.80
C GLU A 41 1.71 10.12 14.29
N GLY A 42 2.01 8.89 13.87
CA GLY A 42 1.94 8.47 12.47
C GLY A 42 3.14 8.91 11.63
N GLY A 43 2.88 9.19 10.35
CA GLY A 43 3.89 9.48 9.33
C GLY A 43 4.52 8.22 8.72
N LEU A 44 4.80 8.27 7.41
CA LEU A 44 5.28 7.12 6.65
C LEU A 44 6.69 6.68 7.06
N ALA A 45 7.53 7.58 7.56
CA ALA A 45 8.86 7.23 8.08
C ALA A 45 8.78 6.33 9.33
N ARG A 46 7.85 6.63 10.24
CA ARG A 46 7.60 5.79 11.42
C ARG A 46 7.01 4.45 10.99
N MET A 47 6.07 4.47 10.05
CA MET A 47 5.48 3.25 9.49
C MET A 47 6.55 2.35 8.86
N ALA A 48 7.48 2.91 8.08
CA ALA A 48 8.62 2.19 7.51
C ALA A 48 9.44 1.46 8.57
N THR A 49 9.75 2.14 9.68
CA THR A 49 10.51 1.56 10.79
C THR A 49 9.78 0.36 11.41
N VAL A 50 8.47 0.49 11.63
CA VAL A 50 7.64 -0.59 12.21
C VAL A 50 7.54 -1.77 11.25
N ILE A 51 7.27 -1.51 9.97
CA ILE A 51 7.20 -2.54 8.92
C ILE A 51 8.53 -3.30 8.83
N GLU A 52 9.66 -2.59 8.80
CA GLU A 52 10.99 -3.20 8.75
C GLU A 52 11.26 -4.05 9.99
N HIS A 53 10.88 -3.57 11.18
CA HIS A 53 11.02 -4.35 12.42
C HIS A 53 10.21 -5.65 12.37
N ILE A 54 8.95 -5.59 11.94
CA ILE A 54 8.08 -6.77 11.81
C ILE A 54 8.66 -7.76 10.80
N ARG A 55 9.14 -7.27 9.65
CA ARG A 55 9.77 -8.10 8.60
C ARG A 55 11.04 -8.78 9.09
N LYS A 56 11.89 -8.07 9.85
CA LYS A 56 13.10 -8.64 10.45
C LYS A 56 12.79 -9.70 11.50
N ALA A 57 11.70 -9.53 12.26
CA ALA A 57 11.26 -10.50 13.25
C ALA A 57 10.67 -11.77 12.62
N ASN A 58 10.10 -11.67 11.40
CA ASN A 58 9.47 -12.80 10.69
C ASN A 58 9.97 -12.96 9.24
N PRO A 59 11.27 -13.23 9.00
CA PRO A 59 11.82 -13.25 7.66
C PRO A 59 11.12 -14.28 6.75
N GLY A 60 10.68 -13.81 5.57
CA GLY A 60 10.01 -14.66 4.57
C GLY A 60 8.59 -15.10 4.94
N LYS A 61 8.02 -14.59 6.05
CA LYS A 61 6.69 -14.95 6.54
C LYS A 61 5.85 -13.72 6.85
N THR A 62 5.98 -12.67 6.04
CA THR A 62 5.18 -11.45 6.15
C THR A 62 4.48 -11.16 4.83
N LEU A 63 3.24 -10.69 4.90
CA LEU A 63 2.55 -10.06 3.77
C LEU A 63 2.05 -8.68 4.21
N TYR A 64 2.36 -7.66 3.42
CA TYR A 64 1.96 -6.27 3.65
C TYR A 64 0.92 -5.81 2.62
N PHE A 65 -0.24 -5.40 3.12
CA PHE A 65 -1.38 -4.91 2.33
C PHE A 65 -1.60 -3.43 2.61
N ASN A 66 -1.69 -2.63 1.55
CA ASN A 66 -2.27 -1.29 1.59
C ASN A 66 -3.69 -1.34 1.01
N THR A 67 -4.68 -0.92 1.79
CA THR A 67 -6.11 -1.02 1.43
C THR A 67 -6.69 0.31 0.95
N GLY A 68 -5.87 1.14 0.29
CA GLY A 68 -6.35 2.33 -0.41
C GLY A 68 -6.52 3.58 0.45
N ASP A 69 -7.17 4.58 -0.16
CA ASP A 69 -7.36 5.92 0.37
C ASP A 69 -6.04 6.59 0.78
N THR A 70 -5.10 6.55 -0.17
CA THR A 70 -3.72 6.98 0.04
C THR A 70 -3.49 8.41 -0.47
N LEU A 71 -4.12 8.79 -1.58
CA LEU A 71 -3.71 9.96 -2.39
C LEU A 71 -4.43 11.29 -2.10
N GLN A 72 -5.22 11.38 -1.02
CA GLN A 72 -5.99 12.59 -0.66
C GLN A 72 -5.75 12.98 0.79
N GLY A 73 -5.63 14.28 1.12
CA GLY A 73 -5.69 14.75 2.52
C GLY A 73 -4.55 15.67 2.99
N SER A 74 -3.53 15.86 2.15
CA SER A 74 -2.38 16.73 2.45
C SER A 74 -2.02 17.66 1.29
N ALA A 75 -1.25 18.71 1.60
CA ALA A 75 -0.76 19.66 0.60
C ALA A 75 0.16 18.95 -0.41
N GLU A 76 1.02 18.07 0.07
CA GLU A 76 1.93 17.27 -0.75
C GLU A 76 1.16 16.38 -1.72
N ALA A 77 0.11 15.72 -1.25
CA ALA A 77 -0.78 14.95 -2.11
C ALA A 77 -1.45 15.85 -3.17
N MET A 78 -1.99 16.99 -2.77
CA MET A 78 -2.66 17.94 -3.68
C MET A 78 -1.71 18.50 -4.75
N PHE A 79 -0.59 19.09 -4.35
CA PHE A 79 0.33 19.79 -5.25
C PHE A 79 1.09 18.84 -6.19
N THR A 80 1.31 17.59 -5.78
CA THR A 80 1.96 16.57 -6.62
C THR A 80 0.98 15.65 -7.34
N ARG A 81 -0.34 15.87 -7.18
CA ARG A 81 -1.39 14.97 -7.67
C ARG A 81 -1.11 13.51 -7.25
N GLY A 82 -0.76 13.32 -5.98
CA GLY A 82 -0.44 12.04 -5.35
C GLY A 82 0.97 11.50 -5.61
N GLN A 83 1.79 12.09 -6.49
CA GLN A 83 3.08 11.49 -6.88
C GLN A 83 4.02 11.28 -5.68
N ALA A 84 4.10 12.26 -4.78
CA ALA A 84 4.96 12.16 -3.59
C ALA A 84 4.59 10.95 -2.71
N LEU A 85 3.30 10.63 -2.61
CA LEU A 85 2.82 9.49 -1.83
C LEU A 85 3.17 8.17 -2.53
N ILE A 86 2.96 8.09 -3.85
CA ILE A 86 3.31 6.91 -4.65
C ILE A 86 4.79 6.55 -4.49
N GLU A 87 5.67 7.55 -4.55
CA GLU A 87 7.11 7.33 -4.41
C GLU A 87 7.48 6.79 -3.04
N VAL A 88 6.93 7.37 -1.96
CA VAL A 88 7.22 6.91 -0.59
C VAL A 88 6.58 5.55 -0.31
N MET A 89 5.36 5.29 -0.75
CA MET A 89 4.67 4.01 -0.57
C MET A 89 5.41 2.87 -1.28
N ASN A 90 5.98 3.11 -2.47
CA ASN A 90 6.82 2.15 -3.16
C ASN A 90 8.08 1.77 -2.35
N LEU A 91 8.62 2.68 -1.53
CA LEU A 91 9.73 2.36 -0.63
C LEU A 91 9.31 1.46 0.53
N LEU A 92 8.03 1.49 0.93
CA LEU A 92 7.48 0.58 1.94
C LEU A 92 7.26 -0.84 1.41
N LYS A 93 7.24 -1.01 0.09
CA LYS A 93 7.12 -2.29 -0.62
C LYS A 93 5.88 -3.09 -0.19
N PRO A 94 4.65 -2.56 -0.31
CA PRO A 94 3.46 -3.39 -0.15
C PRO A 94 3.49 -4.58 -1.11
N ASP A 95 3.06 -5.74 -0.62
CA ASP A 95 2.85 -6.93 -1.46
C ASP A 95 1.54 -6.80 -2.25
N PHE A 96 0.57 -6.09 -1.69
CA PHE A 96 -0.72 -5.78 -2.32
C PHE A 96 -1.09 -4.32 -2.05
N ASP A 97 -1.60 -3.65 -3.08
CA ASP A 97 -2.11 -2.29 -2.99
C ASP A 97 -3.47 -2.21 -3.70
N GLU A 98 -4.53 -2.06 -2.92
CA GLU A 98 -5.88 -1.89 -3.43
C GLU A 98 -6.21 -0.38 -3.46
N PRO A 99 -6.69 0.16 -4.59
CA PRO A 99 -7.15 1.54 -4.63
C PRO A 99 -8.50 1.71 -3.89
N GLY A 100 -8.57 2.74 -3.05
CA GLY A 100 -9.79 3.19 -2.40
C GLY A 100 -10.54 4.25 -3.23
N ASN A 101 -11.67 4.74 -2.72
CA ASN A 101 -12.47 5.74 -3.44
C ASN A 101 -11.73 7.06 -3.64
N TRP A 102 -10.85 7.45 -2.72
CA TRP A 102 -10.08 8.69 -2.83
C TRP A 102 -8.90 8.62 -3.80
N ASP A 103 -8.50 7.41 -4.21
CA ASP A 103 -7.40 7.23 -5.15
C ASP A 103 -7.78 7.58 -6.60
N TYR A 104 -9.08 7.77 -6.87
CA TYR A 104 -9.62 8.27 -8.14
C TYR A 104 -9.74 9.80 -8.21
N LEU A 105 -9.39 10.52 -7.14
CA LEU A 105 -9.60 11.97 -7.00
C LEU A 105 -9.08 12.81 -8.18
N TYR A 106 -7.96 12.42 -8.79
CA TYR A 106 -7.29 13.19 -9.84
C TYR A 106 -7.68 12.81 -11.28
N GLY A 107 -8.75 12.02 -11.43
CA GLY A 107 -9.28 11.54 -12.71
C GLY A 107 -8.72 10.19 -13.13
N SER A 108 -9.40 9.56 -14.09
CA SER A 108 -9.08 8.23 -14.63
C SER A 108 -7.67 8.13 -15.19
N GLU A 109 -7.21 9.15 -15.90
CA GLU A 109 -5.90 9.16 -16.56
C GLU A 109 -4.79 9.13 -15.51
N ARG A 110 -4.96 9.90 -14.44
CA ARG A 110 -3.99 9.95 -13.34
C ARG A 110 -4.01 8.64 -12.55
N PHE A 111 -5.19 8.07 -12.31
CA PHE A 111 -5.33 6.76 -11.67
C PHE A 111 -4.57 5.67 -12.44
N LEU A 112 -4.74 5.60 -13.77
CA LEU A 112 -4.03 4.63 -14.60
C LEU A 112 -2.51 4.83 -14.51
N GLU A 113 -2.03 6.07 -14.54
CA GLU A 113 -0.62 6.38 -14.37
C GLU A 113 -0.07 5.89 -13.01
N THR A 114 -0.80 6.09 -11.91
CA THR A 114 -0.31 5.80 -10.56
C THR A 114 -0.55 4.36 -10.09
N PHE A 115 -1.59 3.67 -10.57
CA PHE A 115 -1.93 2.31 -10.12
C PHE A 115 -1.71 1.23 -11.18
N VAL A 116 -1.78 1.55 -12.47
CA VAL A 116 -1.46 0.58 -13.56
C VAL A 116 -0.02 0.76 -14.02
N GLY A 117 0.48 1.99 -13.97
CA GLY A 117 1.84 2.36 -14.32
C GLY A 117 1.98 2.92 -15.72
N SER A 118 3.13 3.54 -15.97
CA SER A 118 3.55 4.05 -17.27
C SER A 118 5.08 3.97 -17.37
N PRO A 119 5.66 3.81 -18.57
CA PRO A 119 7.11 3.70 -18.72
C PRO A 119 7.85 4.86 -18.04
N GLY A 120 8.80 4.53 -17.17
CA GLY A 120 9.67 5.50 -16.50
C GLY A 120 9.05 6.23 -15.29
N LYS A 121 7.86 5.84 -14.82
CA LYS A 121 7.24 6.46 -13.63
C LYS A 121 6.90 5.43 -12.54
N PRO A 122 7.26 5.67 -11.27
CA PRO A 122 6.84 4.82 -10.17
C PRO A 122 5.31 4.75 -10.06
N SER A 123 4.79 3.54 -9.83
CA SER A 123 3.36 3.26 -9.65
C SER A 123 3.17 2.21 -8.56
N LEU A 124 1.98 2.13 -7.98
CA LEU A 124 1.57 1.08 -7.03
C LEU A 124 1.12 -0.20 -7.73
N ALA A 125 1.60 -0.46 -8.95
CA ALA A 125 1.12 -1.50 -9.86
C ALA A 125 1.36 -2.96 -9.41
N TRP A 126 1.68 -3.18 -8.14
CA TRP A 126 1.95 -4.48 -7.54
C TRP A 126 0.71 -5.41 -7.55
N LEU A 127 -0.50 -4.86 -7.74
CA LEU A 127 -1.73 -5.64 -7.91
C LEU A 127 -1.94 -6.18 -9.34
N PHE A 128 -1.22 -5.67 -10.34
CA PHE A 128 -1.46 -6.02 -11.74
C PHE A 128 -0.61 -7.19 -12.26
N SER A 129 -0.14 -8.10 -11.41
CA SER A 129 0.32 -9.41 -11.89
C SER A 129 -0.80 -10.46 -11.91
N PHE A 130 -1.85 -10.31 -11.09
CA PHE A 130 -2.98 -11.26 -11.06
C PHE A 130 -4.06 -10.91 -12.09
N ILE A 131 -4.40 -9.63 -12.24
CA ILE A 131 -5.39 -9.16 -13.23
C ILE A 131 -4.81 -9.13 -14.66
N LYS A 132 -3.50 -8.91 -14.82
CA LYS A 132 -2.85 -8.99 -16.14
C LYS A 132 -2.83 -10.41 -16.69
N LEU A 133 -2.88 -11.44 -15.83
CA LEU A 133 -3.10 -12.83 -16.24
C LEU A 133 -4.55 -13.06 -16.74
N LEU A 134 -5.53 -12.39 -16.12
CA LEU A 134 -6.95 -12.55 -16.49
C LEU A 134 -7.35 -11.74 -17.73
N LEU A 135 -6.73 -10.58 -17.98
CA LEU A 135 -7.07 -9.70 -19.11
C LEU A 135 -6.27 -9.98 -20.38
N ILE A 136 -5.06 -10.55 -20.30
CA ILE A 136 -4.27 -10.90 -21.49
C ILE A 136 -4.76 -12.21 -22.15
N GLU A 137 -5.48 -13.07 -21.43
CA GLU A 137 -6.12 -14.25 -22.03
C GLU A 137 -7.51 -13.97 -22.65
N GLN A 138 -7.95 -12.71 -22.68
CA GLN A 138 -9.21 -12.30 -23.31
C GLN A 138 -9.05 -11.30 -24.48
N LEU A 139 -7.82 -11.14 -25.00
CA LEU A 139 -7.51 -10.40 -26.22
C LEU A 139 -6.58 -11.21 -27.12
#